data_AF-A0A8H2XZE6-F1
#
_entry.id   AF-A0A8H2XZE6-F1
#
_cell.length_a   1.000
_cell.length_b   1.000
_cell.length_c   1.000
_cell.angle_alpha   90.00
_cell.angle_beta   90.00
_cell.angle_gamma   90.00
#
_symmetry.space_group_name_H-M   'P 1'
#
loop_
_entity.id
_entity.type
_entity.pdbx_description
1 polymer ?
#
loop_
_entity_poly.entity_id
_entity_poly.type
_entity_poly.pdbx_seq_one_letter_code
_entity_poly.pdbx_strand_id
1 'polypeptide(L)'
;MELSFEVMYCDLRQGIEVVSNLHILPTEVGRMPGGPPGKGPGGPAPPGEPNMHDHRPSRTDPILPPTPTGTRPSHPHFPEEPRPPHWKGALTPMRRRGFEAFQAGAWHHRAPGEVRVRLDVARLVTLYDPILRSGAQARKGLEKVQHRGKGLSQDDIDIFRAWVIDSVRPDAPATSGVDWQALTTVIMDRYGSRLQYLQFLLNQDSISTNTTAIIQDVRTQLMVMLMPDLTSKTVPRKATSTPSSPAVQYSQARRRETQANEWVKPILDHCSSYLVSHLPWDTFTREERTLYAGVSGTLYEICRVLSLLWSEAYDPLPTIQPVDLINRWRGRVEELMQWLDWPMWNKCTPECDLDSICFIPTWPMGIGSGPGGKGEEDLTKIDWTPKCLPKTGENW
;
A
#
# COMPACT_ATOMS: atom_id res chain seq x y z
N MET A 1 -5.45 -22.80 -2.71
CA MET A 1 -4.79 -21.56 -2.24
C MET A 1 -4.88 -20.59 -3.39
N GLU A 2 -5.47 -19.43 -3.17
CA GLU A 2 -5.58 -18.38 -4.20
C GLU A 2 -4.21 -17.71 -4.38
N LEU A 3 -3.81 -17.42 -5.62
CA LEU A 3 -2.49 -16.83 -5.94
C LEU A 3 -2.43 -15.35 -5.55
N SER A 4 -2.12 -15.05 -4.28
CA SER A 4 -1.91 -13.68 -3.75
C SER A 4 -1.95 -13.66 -2.21
N PHE A 5 -2.40 -14.75 -1.59
CA PHE A 5 -2.53 -14.88 -0.15
C PHE A 5 -1.78 -16.12 0.35
N GLU A 6 -0.86 -15.91 1.28
CA GLU A 6 -0.09 -16.97 1.92
C GLU A 6 -0.39 -17.00 3.42
N VAL A 7 -0.80 -18.16 3.92
CA VAL A 7 -0.89 -18.43 5.36
C VAL A 7 0.32 -19.24 5.76
N MET A 8 1.17 -18.67 6.60
CA MET A 8 2.26 -19.41 7.23
C MET A 8 1.78 -19.96 8.57
N TYR A 9 1.67 -21.30 8.66
CA TYR A 9 1.44 -21.97 9.93
C TYR A 9 2.78 -22.20 10.64
N CYS A 10 2.90 -21.70 11.87
CA CYS A 10 4.16 -21.77 12.63
C CYS A 10 4.28 -23.02 13.51
N ASP A 11 3.16 -23.66 13.87
CA ASP A 11 3.17 -24.92 14.61
C ASP A 11 2.42 -26.00 13.84
N LEU A 12 3.17 -26.99 13.33
CA LEU A 12 2.63 -28.16 12.65
C LEU A 12 2.49 -29.37 13.59
N ARG A 13 2.87 -29.23 14.87
CA ARG A 13 2.88 -30.31 15.86
C ARG A 13 1.50 -30.52 16.49
N GLN A 14 0.58 -29.58 16.32
CA GLN A 14 -0.81 -29.68 16.79
C GLN A 14 -1.77 -29.19 15.71
N GLY A 15 -2.83 -29.97 15.45
CA GLY A 15 -4.11 -29.41 14.97
C GLY A 15 -4.29 -29.10 13.49
N ILE A 16 -3.43 -29.57 12.58
CA ILE A 16 -3.72 -29.49 11.13
C ILE A 16 -4.20 -30.85 10.64
N GLU A 17 -5.50 -30.95 10.40
CA GLU A 17 -6.12 -32.07 9.71
C GLU A 17 -6.47 -31.66 8.30
N VAL A 18 -6.16 -32.50 7.31
CA VAL A 18 -6.63 -32.28 5.94
C VAL A 18 -8.14 -32.53 5.93
N VAL A 19 -8.93 -31.47 6.01
CA VAL A 19 -10.39 -31.54 5.99
C VAL A 19 -10.91 -32.02 4.63
N SER A 20 -10.23 -31.63 3.55
CA SER A 20 -10.59 -32.05 2.18
C SER A 20 -9.41 -31.92 1.24
N ASN A 21 -9.29 -32.88 0.31
CA ASN A 21 -8.42 -32.78 -0.86
C ASN A 21 -9.24 -33.11 -2.10
N LEU A 22 -9.14 -32.29 -3.15
CA LEU A 22 -9.89 -32.43 -4.38
C LEU A 22 -8.93 -32.57 -5.56
N HIS A 23 -9.09 -33.65 -6.34
CA HIS A 23 -8.42 -33.79 -7.63
C HIS A 23 -9.17 -32.97 -8.69
N ILE A 24 -8.61 -31.82 -9.05
CA ILE A 24 -9.13 -30.98 -10.13
C ILE A 24 -8.72 -31.57 -11.49
N LEU A 25 -9.47 -31.25 -12.55
CA LEU A 25 -9.21 -31.79 -13.89
C LEU A 25 -7.75 -31.56 -14.33
N PRO A 26 -7.11 -32.52 -15.04
CA PRO A 26 -5.76 -32.34 -15.57
C PRO A 26 -5.70 -31.27 -16.66
N THR A 27 -4.53 -30.70 -16.90
CA THR A 27 -4.31 -29.79 -18.04
C THR A 27 -4.18 -30.57 -19.33
N GLU A 28 -4.46 -29.92 -20.45
CA GLU A 28 -3.92 -30.38 -21.73
C GLU A 28 -2.38 -30.34 -21.66
N VAL A 29 -1.72 -31.43 -22.05
CA VAL A 29 -0.27 -31.63 -21.89
C VAL A 29 0.49 -30.40 -22.38
N GLY A 30 1.10 -29.67 -21.45
CA GLY A 30 1.85 -28.46 -21.71
C GLY A 30 2.88 -28.28 -20.60
N ARG A 31 4.14 -28.04 -20.97
CA ARG A 31 5.18 -27.68 -20.00
C ARG A 31 4.72 -26.48 -19.19
N MET A 32 4.82 -26.56 -17.86
CA MET A 32 4.94 -25.37 -17.02
C MET A 32 6.00 -24.44 -17.65
N PRO A 33 5.75 -23.13 -17.79
CA PRO A 33 6.86 -22.18 -17.84
C PRO A 33 7.72 -22.47 -16.62
N GLY A 34 9.01 -22.77 -16.81
CA GLY A 34 9.87 -23.24 -15.74
C GLY A 34 9.94 -22.24 -14.61
N GLY A 35 9.16 -22.46 -13.54
CA GLY A 35 9.38 -21.78 -12.27
C GLY A 35 10.77 -22.13 -11.77
N PRO A 36 11.54 -21.16 -11.26
CA PRO A 36 12.86 -21.45 -10.72
C PRO A 36 12.73 -22.44 -9.56
N PRO A 37 13.72 -23.33 -9.35
CA PRO A 37 13.70 -24.25 -8.22
C PRO A 37 13.69 -23.42 -6.92
N GLY A 38 12.57 -23.47 -6.19
CA GLY A 38 12.50 -22.92 -4.86
C GLY A 38 13.43 -23.71 -3.95
N LYS A 39 14.59 -23.15 -3.61
CA LYS A 39 15.12 -23.38 -2.26
C LYS A 39 14.22 -22.56 -1.35
N GLY A 40 13.49 -23.23 -0.45
CA GLY A 40 12.69 -22.55 0.57
C GLY A 40 13.52 -21.52 1.33
N PRO A 41 12.85 -20.59 2.05
CA PRO A 41 13.53 -19.57 2.84
C PRO A 41 14.55 -20.26 3.75
N GLY A 42 15.81 -19.83 3.64
CA GLY A 42 16.90 -20.40 4.41
C GLY A 42 16.58 -20.38 5.89
N GLY A 43 16.32 -21.55 6.46
CA GLY A 43 16.38 -21.73 7.90
C GLY A 43 17.79 -21.39 8.37
N PRO A 44 17.96 -20.81 9.58
CA PRO A 44 19.28 -20.60 10.13
C PRO A 44 20.04 -21.93 10.19
N ALA A 45 21.33 -21.89 9.86
CA ALA A 45 22.20 -23.04 9.99
C ALA A 45 22.19 -23.53 11.46
N PRO A 46 22.18 -24.85 11.71
CA PRO A 46 22.28 -25.37 13.08
C PRO A 46 23.58 -24.87 13.74
N PRO A 47 23.61 -24.68 15.06
CA PRO A 47 24.80 -24.20 15.76
C PRO A 47 25.95 -25.19 15.53
N GLY A 48 27.05 -24.69 14.97
CA GLY A 48 28.28 -25.45 14.87
C GLY A 48 28.92 -25.59 16.25
N GLU A 49 29.12 -26.81 16.70
CA GLU A 49 30.05 -27.12 17.78
C GLU A 49 31.51 -27.22 17.27
N PRO A 50 32.49 -27.00 18.15
CA PRO A 50 33.66 -26.19 17.82
C PRO A 50 34.87 -26.96 17.26
N ASN A 51 35.65 -26.21 16.47
CA ASN A 51 37.05 -26.40 16.08
C ASN A 51 37.80 -27.62 16.63
N MET A 52 38.33 -28.43 15.71
CA MET A 52 39.62 -29.08 15.94
C MET A 52 40.44 -29.04 14.66
N HIS A 53 41.52 -28.25 14.70
CA HIS A 53 42.55 -28.19 13.67
C HIS A 53 43.40 -29.47 13.64
N ASP A 54 43.98 -29.70 12.47
CA ASP A 54 45.27 -30.35 12.22
C ASP A 54 45.35 -31.89 12.27
N HIS A 55 45.42 -32.52 11.09
CA HIS A 55 46.68 -33.08 10.54
C HIS A 55 46.46 -33.83 9.21
N ARG A 56 47.31 -33.51 8.22
CA ARG A 56 47.53 -34.28 6.98
C ARG A 56 48.75 -35.18 7.22
N PRO A 57 48.78 -36.43 6.69
CA PRO A 57 49.66 -36.64 5.54
C PRO A 57 49.17 -37.66 4.48
N SER A 58 49.48 -37.30 3.23
CA SER A 58 49.81 -38.02 1.98
C SER A 58 49.52 -39.51 1.70
N ARG A 59 49.11 -39.73 0.42
CA ARG A 59 49.23 -40.91 -0.49
C ARG A 59 48.36 -42.13 -0.13
N THR A 60 47.54 -42.71 -1.01
CA THR A 60 47.74 -43.13 -2.41
C THR A 60 46.41 -43.17 -3.17
N ASP A 61 46.39 -42.66 -4.41
CA ASP A 61 45.30 -42.90 -5.37
C ASP A 61 45.32 -44.34 -5.91
N PRO A 62 44.14 -44.95 -6.07
CA PRO A 62 43.85 -45.75 -7.25
C PRO A 62 42.59 -45.23 -7.95
N ILE A 63 42.79 -44.71 -9.16
CA ILE A 63 41.91 -44.69 -10.34
C ILE A 63 40.42 -45.02 -10.05
N LEU A 64 39.61 -43.97 -9.89
CA LEU A 64 38.15 -44.03 -10.06
C LEU A 64 37.79 -43.54 -11.48
N PRO A 65 36.79 -44.16 -12.13
CA PRO A 65 36.42 -43.88 -13.53
C PRO A 65 35.87 -42.45 -13.68
N PRO A 66 35.88 -41.89 -14.90
CA PRO A 66 35.41 -40.53 -15.12
C PRO A 66 33.95 -40.41 -14.70
N THR A 67 33.69 -39.46 -13.80
CA THR A 67 32.35 -39.03 -13.38
C THR A 67 31.48 -38.80 -14.62
N PRO A 68 30.29 -39.41 -14.71
CA PRO A 68 29.33 -39.04 -15.74
C PRO A 68 29.02 -37.57 -15.54
N THR A 69 29.09 -36.79 -16.62
CA THR A 69 28.56 -35.43 -16.73
C THR A 69 27.16 -35.40 -16.10
N GLY A 70 27.10 -34.89 -14.87
CA GLY A 70 25.90 -34.89 -14.04
C GLY A 70 24.82 -34.04 -14.69
N THR A 71 23.94 -34.72 -15.39
CA THR A 71 22.66 -34.24 -15.84
C THR A 71 21.98 -33.50 -14.69
N ARG A 72 21.59 -32.26 -14.97
CA ARG A 72 20.72 -31.43 -14.13
C ARG A 72 19.57 -32.30 -13.63
N PRO A 73 19.25 -32.32 -12.32
CA PRO A 73 18.12 -33.10 -11.81
C PRO A 73 16.88 -32.74 -12.63
N SER A 74 16.23 -33.74 -13.20
CA SER A 74 14.94 -33.58 -13.85
C SER A 74 14.01 -32.87 -12.86
N HIS A 75 13.41 -31.77 -13.30
CA HIS A 75 12.36 -31.10 -12.54
C HIS A 75 11.34 -32.15 -12.10
N PRO A 76 10.85 -32.12 -10.85
CA PRO A 76 9.80 -33.03 -10.41
C PRO A 76 8.66 -32.93 -11.43
N HIS A 77 8.49 -33.98 -12.23
CA HIS A 77 7.34 -34.08 -13.11
C HIS A 77 6.17 -34.29 -12.17
N PHE A 78 5.26 -33.32 -12.13
CA PHE A 78 3.95 -33.57 -11.58
C PHE A 78 3.40 -34.81 -12.30
N PRO A 79 2.83 -35.80 -11.58
CA PRO A 79 2.25 -36.97 -12.22
C PRO A 79 1.29 -36.53 -13.31
N GLU A 80 1.40 -37.09 -14.51
CA GLU A 80 0.38 -36.88 -15.54
C GLU A 80 -0.91 -37.53 -15.07
N GLU A 81 -1.80 -36.73 -14.48
CA GLU A 81 -3.13 -37.21 -14.10
C GLU A 81 -3.92 -37.54 -15.39
N PRO A 82 -4.45 -38.77 -15.52
CA PRO A 82 -5.15 -39.17 -16.72
C PRO A 82 -6.48 -38.43 -16.86
N ARG A 83 -6.87 -38.15 -18.10
CA ARG A 83 -8.18 -37.56 -18.41
C ARG A 83 -9.30 -38.43 -17.82
N PRO A 84 -10.34 -37.85 -17.19
CA PRO A 84 -11.45 -38.63 -16.66
C PRO A 84 -12.13 -39.50 -17.72
N PRO A 85 -12.61 -40.72 -17.36
CA PRO A 85 -13.38 -41.55 -18.27
C PRO A 85 -14.58 -40.76 -18.82
N HIS A 86 -14.82 -40.86 -20.13
CA HIS A 86 -15.92 -40.20 -20.85
C HIS A 86 -15.84 -38.66 -21.02
N TRP A 87 -14.72 -38.02 -20.68
CA TRP A 87 -14.54 -36.60 -21.00
C TRP A 87 -14.58 -36.35 -22.51
N LYS A 88 -15.45 -35.43 -22.95
CA LYS A 88 -15.57 -35.00 -24.35
C LYS A 88 -15.08 -33.55 -24.48
N GLY A 89 -14.23 -33.29 -25.46
CA GLY A 89 -13.68 -31.95 -25.73
C GLY A 89 -12.23 -31.76 -25.24
N ALA A 90 -11.67 -30.59 -25.53
CA ALA A 90 -10.32 -30.20 -25.10
C ALA A 90 -10.30 -29.90 -23.59
N LEU A 91 -9.15 -30.16 -22.96
CA LEU A 91 -8.89 -29.72 -21.58
C LEU A 91 -8.35 -28.28 -21.60
N THR A 92 -8.44 -27.58 -20.48
CA THR A 92 -7.87 -26.23 -20.39
C THR A 92 -6.34 -26.30 -20.50
N PRO A 93 -5.70 -25.53 -21.41
CA PRO A 93 -4.25 -25.44 -21.48
C PRO A 93 -3.65 -24.91 -20.17
N MET A 94 -2.46 -25.38 -19.80
CA MET A 94 -1.79 -24.96 -18.54
C MET A 94 -1.62 -23.44 -18.43
N ARG A 95 -1.32 -22.77 -19.54
CA ARG A 95 -1.20 -21.30 -19.58
C ARG A 95 -2.50 -20.59 -19.19
N ARG A 96 -3.63 -21.01 -19.78
CA ARG A 96 -4.95 -20.45 -19.45
C ARG A 96 -5.32 -20.76 -18.01
N ARG A 97 -4.99 -21.97 -17.50
CA ARG A 97 -5.17 -22.30 -16.08
C ARG A 97 -4.35 -21.38 -15.17
N GLY A 98 -3.09 -21.12 -15.50
CA GLY A 98 -2.22 -20.21 -14.74
C GLY A 98 -2.79 -18.80 -14.70
N PHE A 99 -3.26 -18.30 -15.85
CA PHE A 99 -3.95 -17.01 -15.93
C PHE A 99 -5.21 -16.96 -15.04
N GLU A 100 -6.09 -17.95 -15.14
CA GLU A 100 -7.32 -18.01 -14.33
C GLU A 100 -6.99 -18.11 -12.83
N ALA A 101 -5.95 -18.85 -12.46
CA ALA A 101 -5.49 -18.92 -11.08
C ALA A 101 -4.98 -17.56 -10.57
N PHE A 102 -4.23 -16.83 -11.42
CA PHE A 102 -3.75 -15.48 -11.11
C PHE A 102 -4.92 -14.51 -10.95
N GLN A 103 -5.87 -14.55 -11.90
CA GLN A 103 -7.07 -13.71 -11.85
C GLN A 103 -7.90 -14.00 -10.60
N ALA A 104 -8.05 -15.28 -10.22
CA ALA A 104 -8.74 -15.67 -9.00
C ALA A 104 -8.06 -15.09 -7.75
N GLY A 105 -6.73 -15.09 -7.69
CA GLY A 105 -5.99 -14.42 -6.63
C GLY A 105 -6.19 -12.91 -6.60
N ALA A 106 -6.40 -12.28 -7.75
CA ALA A 106 -6.64 -10.84 -7.85
C ALA A 106 -8.04 -10.39 -7.38
N TRP A 107 -8.98 -11.31 -7.14
CA TRP A 107 -10.35 -10.98 -6.71
C TRP A 107 -10.39 -10.19 -5.39
N HIS A 108 -9.39 -10.38 -4.53
CA HIS A 108 -9.31 -9.76 -3.20
C HIS A 108 -8.34 -8.57 -3.14
N HIS A 109 -7.84 -8.07 -4.27
CA HIS A 109 -6.89 -6.94 -4.29
C HIS A 109 -7.50 -5.58 -3.90
N ARG A 110 -8.83 -5.44 -3.96
CA ARG A 110 -9.54 -4.19 -3.65
C ARG A 110 -10.42 -4.38 -2.41
N ALA A 111 -10.64 -3.29 -1.67
CA ALA A 111 -11.53 -3.27 -0.52
C ALA A 111 -12.90 -3.88 -0.87
N PRO A 112 -13.50 -4.69 0.03
CA PRO A 112 -13.06 -4.98 1.40
C PRO A 112 -11.90 -6.00 1.52
N GLY A 113 -11.42 -6.54 0.40
CA GLY A 113 -10.31 -7.49 0.36
C GLY A 113 -10.72 -8.92 0.71
N GLU A 114 -9.83 -9.65 1.37
CA GLU A 114 -10.12 -10.96 1.95
C GLU A 114 -10.96 -10.78 3.22
N VAL A 115 -12.17 -11.35 3.25
CA VAL A 115 -13.14 -11.19 4.35
C VAL A 115 -13.35 -12.47 5.16
N ARG A 116 -12.83 -13.61 4.68
CA ARG A 116 -12.87 -14.89 5.40
C ARG A 116 -11.90 -14.92 6.57
N VAL A 117 -10.87 -14.08 6.54
CA VAL A 117 -9.87 -13.90 7.60
C VAL A 117 -10.09 -12.55 8.27
N ARG A 118 -10.36 -12.56 9.57
CA ARG A 118 -10.48 -11.32 10.36
C ARG A 118 -9.13 -11.00 10.99
N LEU A 119 -8.56 -9.86 10.61
CA LEU A 119 -7.30 -9.38 11.18
C LEU A 119 -7.56 -8.77 12.56
N ASP A 120 -6.74 -9.10 13.55
CA ASP A 120 -6.71 -8.38 14.83
C ASP A 120 -5.86 -7.10 14.66
N VAL A 121 -6.45 -6.10 14.02
CA VAL A 121 -5.75 -4.85 13.67
C VAL A 121 -5.30 -4.13 14.94
N ALA A 122 -6.03 -4.22 16.05
CA ALA A 122 -5.65 -3.58 17.31
C ALA A 122 -4.33 -4.12 17.91
N ARG A 123 -3.86 -5.29 17.44
CA ARG A 123 -2.56 -5.89 17.79
C ARG A 123 -1.55 -5.84 16.65
N LEU A 124 -1.78 -5.01 15.63
CA LEU A 124 -0.90 -4.89 14.48
C LEU A 124 0.47 -4.34 14.89
N VAL A 125 1.51 -5.15 14.70
CA VAL A 125 2.90 -4.71 14.83
C VAL A 125 3.42 -4.32 13.45
N THR A 126 3.99 -3.11 13.33
CA THR A 126 4.40 -2.55 12.03
C THR A 126 5.84 -2.06 12.03
N LEU A 127 6.56 -2.31 10.93
CA LEU A 127 7.91 -1.78 10.69
C LEU A 127 7.93 -0.27 10.42
N TYR A 128 6.76 0.33 10.27
CA TYR A 128 6.58 1.78 10.08
C TYR A 128 6.53 2.56 11.40
N ASP A 129 6.61 1.89 12.54
CA ASP A 129 6.66 2.57 13.83
C ASP A 129 7.90 3.48 13.93
N PRO A 130 7.75 4.78 14.25
CA PRO A 130 8.86 5.73 14.29
C PRO A 130 9.89 5.45 15.39
N ILE A 131 9.57 4.59 16.37
CA ILE A 131 10.53 4.12 17.38
C ILE A 131 11.65 3.29 16.72
N LEU A 132 11.35 2.59 15.61
CA LEU A 132 12.33 1.81 14.84
C LEU A 132 13.16 2.73 13.93
N ARG A 133 14.12 3.45 14.53
CA ARG A 133 14.85 4.55 13.89
C ARG A 133 15.67 4.12 12.68
N SER A 134 16.33 2.97 12.74
CA SER A 134 17.12 2.47 11.61
C SER A 134 16.22 2.13 10.42
N GLY A 135 15.00 1.64 10.69
CA GLY A 135 13.99 1.40 9.67
C GLY A 135 13.49 2.69 9.02
N ALA A 136 13.19 3.70 9.84
CA ALA A 136 12.78 5.01 9.35
C ALA A 136 13.87 5.67 8.49
N GLN A 137 15.14 5.56 8.90
CA GLN A 137 16.28 6.07 8.13
C GLN A 137 16.50 5.29 6.83
N ALA A 138 16.42 3.96 6.87
CA ALA A 138 16.62 3.10 5.69
C ALA A 138 15.59 3.37 4.58
N ARG A 139 14.39 3.84 4.93
CA ARG A 139 13.32 4.17 3.97
C ARG A 139 13.33 5.62 3.50
N LYS A 140 14.15 6.48 4.09
CA LYS A 140 14.11 7.92 3.80
C LYS A 140 14.50 8.19 2.34
N GLY A 141 13.62 8.85 1.59
CA GLY A 141 13.84 9.19 0.18
C GLY A 141 13.64 8.03 -0.80
N LEU A 142 13.12 6.89 -0.32
CA LEU A 142 12.74 5.76 -1.16
C LEU A 142 11.24 5.75 -1.40
N GLU A 143 10.82 5.17 -2.52
CA GLU A 143 9.41 4.88 -2.79
C GLU A 143 8.94 3.69 -1.96
N LYS A 144 7.63 3.62 -1.70
CA LYS A 144 7.02 2.56 -0.87
C LYS A 144 7.30 1.15 -1.41
N VAL A 145 7.34 0.99 -2.74
CA VAL A 145 7.70 -0.27 -3.39
C VAL A 145 9.12 -0.74 -3.04
N GLN A 146 10.03 0.18 -2.69
CA GLN A 146 11.41 -0.12 -2.31
C GLN A 146 11.57 -0.37 -0.80
N HIS A 147 10.53 -0.14 0.02
CA HIS A 147 10.63 -0.36 1.45
C HIS A 147 10.87 -1.85 1.77
N ARG A 148 11.82 -2.12 2.67
CA ARG A 148 12.20 -3.46 3.12
C ARG A 148 12.39 -3.49 4.63
N GLY A 149 12.27 -4.68 5.22
CA GLY A 149 12.76 -4.96 6.57
C GLY A 149 14.28 -5.22 6.62
N LYS A 150 14.93 -5.45 5.48
CA LYS A 150 16.38 -5.61 5.38
C LYS A 150 17.07 -4.26 5.64
N GLY A 151 18.17 -4.29 6.39
CA GLY A 151 18.93 -3.08 6.75
C GLY A 151 18.57 -2.47 8.11
N LEU A 152 17.65 -3.09 8.86
CA LEU A 152 17.41 -2.75 10.26
C LEU A 152 18.64 -3.07 11.11
N SER A 153 18.90 -2.22 12.11
CA SER A 153 19.87 -2.48 13.17
C SER A 153 19.44 -3.67 14.03
N GLN A 154 20.40 -4.31 14.69
CA GLN A 154 20.11 -5.44 15.59
C GLN A 154 19.17 -5.01 16.73
N ASP A 155 19.35 -3.81 17.27
CA ASP A 155 18.48 -3.24 18.31
C ASP A 155 17.02 -3.12 17.85
N ASP A 156 16.78 -2.53 16.66
CA ASP A 156 15.42 -2.41 16.10
C ASP A 156 14.81 -3.79 15.79
N ILE A 157 15.62 -4.76 15.35
CA ILE A 157 15.18 -6.14 15.12
C ILE A 157 14.72 -6.78 16.43
N ASP A 158 15.50 -6.63 17.50
CA ASP A 158 15.20 -7.22 18.80
C ASP A 158 13.99 -6.56 19.45
N ILE A 159 13.85 -5.24 19.31
CA ILE A 159 12.64 -4.49 19.68
C ILE A 159 11.42 -5.01 18.92
N PHE A 160 11.49 -5.09 17.59
CA PHE A 160 10.37 -5.54 16.76
C PHE A 160 9.96 -6.98 17.08
N ARG A 161 10.94 -7.88 17.31
CA ARG A 161 10.67 -9.26 17.74
C ARG A 161 9.98 -9.32 19.10
N ALA A 162 10.45 -8.55 20.07
CA ALA A 162 9.82 -8.46 21.38
C ALA A 162 8.35 -8.02 21.24
N TRP A 163 8.08 -7.06 20.36
CA TRP A 163 6.71 -6.58 20.10
C TRP A 163 5.80 -7.65 19.52
N VAL A 164 6.28 -8.40 18.53
CA VAL A 164 5.53 -9.53 17.94
C VAL A 164 5.24 -10.59 18.99
N ILE A 165 6.22 -10.92 19.85
CA ILE A 165 6.01 -11.89 20.92
C ILE A 165 4.97 -11.36 21.92
N ASP A 166 5.10 -10.12 22.36
CA ASP A 166 4.19 -9.51 23.34
C ASP A 166 2.75 -9.39 22.80
N SER A 167 2.57 -9.17 21.50
CA SER A 167 1.23 -8.99 20.92
C SER A 167 0.43 -10.31 20.85
N VAL A 168 1.10 -11.45 20.73
CA VAL A 168 0.45 -12.78 20.57
C VAL A 168 0.42 -13.62 21.85
N ARG A 169 0.97 -13.11 22.96
CA ARG A 169 0.95 -13.83 24.24
C ARG A 169 -0.47 -14.02 24.80
N PRO A 170 -0.74 -15.12 25.54
CA PRO A 170 -2.05 -15.34 26.15
C PRO A 170 -2.48 -14.27 27.15
N ASP A 171 -1.52 -13.64 27.84
CA ASP A 171 -1.72 -12.57 28.82
C ASP A 171 -1.58 -11.15 28.22
N ALA A 172 -1.54 -11.06 26.90
CA ALA A 172 -1.36 -9.78 26.23
C ALA A 172 -2.53 -8.82 26.56
N PRO A 173 -2.27 -7.51 26.75
CA PRO A 173 -3.27 -6.56 27.23
C PRO A 173 -4.56 -6.57 26.41
N ALA A 174 -5.69 -6.29 27.07
CA ALA A 174 -6.95 -6.08 26.38
C ALA A 174 -6.84 -4.87 25.43
N THR A 175 -7.44 -4.99 24.25
CA THR A 175 -7.52 -3.90 23.26
C THR A 175 -8.70 -2.99 23.57
N SER A 176 -8.71 -1.80 22.99
CA SER A 176 -9.76 -0.80 23.23
C SER A 176 -11.13 -1.16 22.67
N GLY A 177 -11.21 -2.13 21.75
CA GLY A 177 -12.42 -2.47 21.00
C GLY A 177 -12.73 -1.54 19.82
N VAL A 178 -11.85 -0.58 19.51
CA VAL A 178 -11.97 0.28 18.32
C VAL A 178 -11.82 -0.55 17.05
N ASP A 179 -12.76 -0.41 16.12
CA ASP A 179 -12.68 -1.00 14.79
C ASP A 179 -11.78 -0.15 13.87
N TRP A 180 -10.48 -0.37 13.99
CA TRP A 180 -9.45 0.34 13.20
C TRP A 180 -9.58 0.10 11.68
N GLN A 181 -10.09 -1.06 11.26
CA GLN A 181 -10.31 -1.37 9.84
C GLN A 181 -11.49 -0.55 9.30
N ALA A 182 -12.59 -0.47 10.04
CA ALA A 182 -13.73 0.37 9.66
C ALA A 182 -13.34 1.85 9.66
N LEU A 183 -12.60 2.32 10.67
CA LEU A 183 -12.16 3.72 10.77
C LEU A 183 -11.31 4.14 9.56
N THR A 184 -10.31 3.34 9.20
CA THR A 184 -9.45 3.63 8.03
C THR A 184 -10.23 3.56 6.72
N THR A 185 -11.17 2.61 6.58
CA THR A 185 -12.05 2.50 5.41
C THR A 185 -12.91 3.74 5.24
N VAL A 186 -13.55 4.24 6.31
CA VAL A 186 -14.37 5.47 6.28
C VAL A 186 -13.56 6.68 5.81
N ILE A 187 -12.30 6.79 6.23
CA ILE A 187 -11.41 7.88 5.81
C ILE A 187 -11.10 7.76 4.31
N MET A 188 -10.75 6.57 3.84
CA MET A 188 -10.48 6.32 2.43
C MET A 188 -11.71 6.60 1.55
N ASP A 189 -12.89 6.12 1.95
CA ASP A 189 -14.15 6.31 1.21
C ASP A 189 -14.58 7.78 1.17
N ARG A 190 -14.36 8.52 2.26
CA ARG A 190 -14.71 9.94 2.34
C ARG A 190 -13.86 10.78 1.39
N TYR A 191 -12.54 10.60 1.40
CA TYR A 191 -11.61 11.50 0.72
C TYR A 191 -11.09 10.97 -0.62
N GLY A 192 -11.00 9.65 -0.81
CA GLY A 192 -10.23 9.04 -1.89
C GLY A 192 -10.71 9.41 -3.29
N SER A 193 -11.98 9.19 -3.58
CA SER A 193 -12.58 9.55 -4.88
C SER A 193 -12.70 11.06 -5.08
N ARG A 194 -12.89 11.82 -4.00
CA ARG A 194 -13.06 13.28 -4.04
C ARG A 194 -11.75 14.00 -4.32
N LEU A 195 -10.63 13.49 -3.82
CA LEU A 195 -9.29 13.96 -4.18
C LEU A 195 -8.97 13.66 -5.64
N GLN A 196 -9.29 12.46 -6.15
CA GLN A 196 -9.17 12.16 -7.59
C GLN A 196 -10.01 13.10 -8.45
N TYR A 197 -11.23 13.43 -8.00
CA TYR A 197 -12.08 14.37 -8.73
C TYR A 197 -11.54 15.80 -8.69
N LEU A 198 -11.01 16.26 -7.54
CA LEU A 198 -10.29 17.55 -7.48
C LEU A 198 -9.11 17.59 -8.44
N GLN A 199 -8.29 16.52 -8.48
CA GLN A 199 -7.19 16.41 -9.43
C GLN A 199 -7.69 16.48 -10.87
N PHE A 200 -8.78 15.78 -11.21
CA PHE A 200 -9.40 15.85 -12.53
C PHE A 200 -9.82 17.28 -12.92
N LEU A 201 -10.48 18.02 -12.02
CA LEU A 201 -10.87 19.42 -12.26
C LEU A 201 -9.64 20.32 -12.49
N LEU A 202 -8.57 20.08 -11.74
CA LEU A 202 -7.34 20.87 -11.80
C LEU A 202 -6.45 20.53 -13.02
N ASN A 203 -6.59 19.34 -13.60
CA ASN A 203 -5.80 18.86 -14.74
C ASN A 203 -6.38 19.22 -16.12
N GLN A 204 -7.44 20.02 -16.16
CA GLN A 204 -7.99 20.53 -17.42
C GLN A 204 -7.02 21.52 -18.09
N ASP A 205 -6.98 21.54 -19.42
CA ASP A 205 -6.17 22.47 -20.20
C ASP A 205 -6.60 23.91 -19.94
N SER A 206 -5.86 24.57 -19.04
CA SER A 206 -6.13 25.96 -18.61
C SER A 206 -6.03 27.00 -19.74
N ILE A 207 -5.44 26.63 -20.89
CA ILE A 207 -5.26 27.47 -22.07
C ILE A 207 -6.54 27.53 -22.92
N SER A 208 -7.33 26.44 -22.97
CA SER A 208 -8.58 26.34 -23.73
C SER A 208 -9.84 26.47 -22.87
N THR A 209 -9.69 26.28 -21.55
CA THR A 209 -10.81 26.20 -20.61
C THR A 209 -11.01 27.52 -19.86
N ASN A 210 -12.26 27.88 -19.61
CA ASN A 210 -12.60 29.05 -18.80
C ASN A 210 -12.08 28.88 -17.35
N THR A 211 -10.98 29.56 -17.03
CA THR A 211 -10.29 29.46 -15.73
C THR A 211 -11.19 29.81 -14.56
N THR A 212 -12.12 30.74 -14.75
CA THR A 212 -13.12 31.11 -13.74
C THR A 212 -14.07 29.95 -13.45
N ALA A 213 -14.46 29.18 -14.47
CA ALA A 213 -15.32 28.00 -14.28
C ALA A 213 -14.60 26.93 -13.46
N ILE A 214 -13.33 26.63 -13.76
CA ILE A 214 -12.52 25.67 -12.98
C ILE A 214 -12.45 26.09 -11.51
N ILE A 215 -12.22 27.38 -11.23
CA ILE A 215 -12.18 27.89 -9.85
C ILE A 215 -13.52 27.67 -9.13
N GLN A 216 -14.65 27.90 -9.81
CA GLN A 216 -15.97 27.66 -9.22
C GLN A 216 -16.27 26.18 -8.98
N ASP A 217 -15.84 25.30 -9.90
CA ASP A 217 -16.01 23.86 -9.75
C ASP A 217 -15.16 23.33 -8.59
N VAL A 218 -13.89 23.77 -8.49
CA VAL A 218 -13.00 23.44 -7.36
C VAL A 218 -13.59 23.95 -6.05
N ARG A 219 -14.08 25.19 -6.00
CA ARG A 219 -14.73 25.75 -4.82
C ARG A 219 -15.94 24.92 -4.39
N THR A 220 -16.79 24.53 -5.34
CA THR A 220 -17.96 23.68 -5.08
C THR A 220 -17.54 22.33 -4.51
N GLN A 221 -16.51 21.72 -5.08
CA GLN A 221 -16.00 20.44 -4.60
C GLN A 221 -15.38 20.55 -3.19
N LEU A 222 -14.65 21.63 -2.89
CA LEU A 222 -14.13 21.88 -1.54
C LEU A 222 -15.26 22.05 -0.52
N MET A 223 -16.34 22.76 -0.89
CA MET A 223 -17.54 22.84 -0.04
C MET A 223 -18.13 21.45 0.23
N VAL A 224 -18.22 20.57 -0.77
CA VAL A 224 -18.72 19.20 -0.59
C VAL A 224 -17.83 18.39 0.37
N MET A 225 -16.50 18.52 0.23
CA MET A 225 -15.54 17.78 1.06
C MET A 225 -15.50 18.26 2.52
N LEU A 226 -15.69 19.56 2.73
CA LEU A 226 -15.64 20.21 4.05
C LEU A 226 -17.03 20.50 4.63
N MET A 227 -18.13 20.11 3.96
CA MET A 227 -19.49 20.51 4.35
C MET A 227 -19.80 20.30 5.85
N PRO A 228 -19.41 19.17 6.49
CA PRO A 228 -19.66 18.97 7.92
C PRO A 228 -18.85 19.91 8.85
N ASP A 229 -17.80 20.53 8.32
CA ASP A 229 -16.86 21.40 9.03
C ASP A 229 -17.15 22.90 8.78
N LEU A 230 -17.93 23.20 7.73
CA LEU A 230 -18.40 24.55 7.38
C LEU A 230 -19.70 24.88 8.13
N THR A 231 -19.57 25.36 9.37
CA THR A 231 -20.70 25.81 10.19
C THR A 231 -20.80 27.33 10.22
N SER A 232 -21.95 27.85 10.65
CA SER A 232 -22.13 29.31 10.86
C SER A 232 -21.16 29.91 11.88
N LYS A 233 -20.52 29.07 12.71
CA LYS A 233 -19.51 29.47 13.70
C LYS A 233 -18.08 29.47 13.13
N THR A 234 -17.83 28.76 12.03
CA THR A 234 -16.50 28.62 11.43
C THR A 234 -16.30 29.50 10.19
N VAL A 235 -17.37 30.11 9.67
CA VAL A 235 -17.28 31.13 8.61
C VAL A 235 -16.94 32.50 9.22
N PRO A 236 -16.03 33.29 8.62
CA PRO A 236 -15.66 34.61 9.13
C PRO A 236 -16.87 35.52 9.25
N ARG A 237 -17.12 36.06 10.45
CA ARG A 237 -17.98 37.25 10.57
C ARG A 237 -17.25 38.41 9.90
N LYS A 238 -17.92 39.14 9.01
CA LYS A 238 -17.40 40.39 8.45
C LYS A 238 -16.89 41.28 9.59
N ALA A 239 -15.58 41.45 9.69
CA ALA A 239 -14.98 42.39 10.62
C ALA A 239 -15.34 43.80 10.14
N THR A 240 -16.35 44.38 10.78
CA THR A 240 -16.68 45.81 10.65
C THR A 240 -15.64 46.58 11.45
N SER A 241 -14.47 46.81 10.87
CA SER A 241 -13.48 47.70 11.48
C SER A 241 -12.63 48.36 10.40
N THR A 242 -13.02 49.57 10.05
CA THR A 242 -12.30 50.53 9.22
C THR A 242 -11.06 51.02 9.98
N PRO A 243 -9.81 50.76 9.54
CA PRO A 243 -8.63 51.27 10.21
C PRO A 243 -8.33 52.70 9.74
N SER A 244 -8.27 53.64 10.69
CA SER A 244 -8.08 55.08 10.47
C SER A 244 -6.61 55.54 10.57
N SER A 245 -5.64 54.84 9.95
CA SER A 245 -4.29 55.41 9.76
C SER A 245 -3.42 54.67 8.72
N PRO A 246 -2.68 55.37 7.84
CA PRO A 246 -1.78 54.78 6.84
C PRO A 246 -0.56 54.04 7.42
N ALA A 247 -0.06 54.46 8.58
CA ALA A 247 1.15 53.89 9.19
C ALA A 247 0.91 52.49 9.79
N VAL A 248 -0.34 52.16 10.11
CA VAL A 248 -0.75 50.84 10.63
C VAL A 248 -0.89 49.80 9.50
N GLN A 249 -1.04 50.25 8.24
CA GLN A 249 -1.29 49.38 7.08
C GLN A 249 -0.06 48.55 6.68
N TYR A 250 1.15 49.10 6.77
CA TYR A 250 2.37 48.40 6.32
C TYR A 250 2.81 47.28 7.27
N SER A 251 2.71 47.50 8.59
CA SER A 251 2.96 46.45 9.59
C SER A 251 1.83 45.41 9.67
N GLN A 252 0.60 45.78 9.27
CA GLN A 252 -0.51 44.85 9.14
C GLN A 252 -0.43 44.00 7.87
N ALA A 253 0.15 44.48 6.76
CA ALA A 253 0.25 43.67 5.54
C ALA A 253 1.08 42.39 5.75
N ARG A 254 2.21 42.49 6.47
CA ARG A 254 3.09 41.35 6.78
C ARG A 254 2.51 40.43 7.87
N ARG A 255 1.71 40.98 8.79
CA ARG A 255 0.94 40.19 9.78
C ARG A 255 -0.31 39.55 9.16
N ARG A 256 -0.94 40.19 8.18
CA ARG A 256 -2.14 39.70 7.48
C ARG A 256 -1.85 38.47 6.64
N GLU A 257 -0.66 38.30 6.08
CA GLU A 257 -0.34 37.09 5.32
C GLU A 257 -0.25 35.84 6.22
N THR A 258 0.19 36.01 7.47
CA THR A 258 0.18 34.96 8.51
C THR A 258 -1.17 34.83 9.21
N GLN A 259 -1.96 35.92 9.28
CA GLN A 259 -3.29 35.96 9.91
C GLN A 259 -4.45 35.63 8.94
N ALA A 260 -4.21 35.64 7.63
CA ALA A 260 -5.22 35.48 6.57
C ALA A 260 -5.92 34.11 6.61
N ASN A 261 -5.27 33.10 7.20
CA ASN A 261 -5.81 31.76 7.31
C ASN A 261 -6.20 31.37 8.74
N GLU A 262 -6.06 32.27 9.73
CA GLU A 262 -6.44 31.96 11.13
C GLU A 262 -7.94 31.63 11.24
N TRP A 263 -8.77 32.26 10.41
CA TRP A 263 -10.21 32.00 10.41
C TRP A 263 -10.58 30.58 9.97
N VAL A 264 -9.71 29.89 9.22
CA VAL A 264 -9.92 28.51 8.77
C VAL A 264 -9.52 27.51 9.85
N LYS A 265 -8.76 27.93 10.86
CA LYS A 265 -8.30 27.04 11.94
C LYS A 265 -9.43 26.21 12.58
N PRO A 266 -10.61 26.75 12.89
CA PRO A 266 -11.72 25.95 13.41
C PRO A 266 -12.21 24.85 12.43
N ILE A 267 -12.15 25.09 11.12
CA ILE A 267 -12.50 24.11 10.08
C ILE A 267 -11.46 22.99 10.08
N LEU A 268 -10.18 23.34 10.09
CA LEU A 268 -9.07 22.39 10.19
C LEU A 268 -9.16 21.54 11.46
N ASP A 269 -9.33 22.19 12.62
CA ASP A 269 -9.36 21.53 13.93
C ASP A 269 -10.53 20.52 14.00
N HIS A 270 -11.71 20.87 13.49
CA HIS A 270 -12.85 19.94 13.46
C HIS A 270 -12.65 18.81 12.44
N CYS A 271 -12.30 19.14 11.19
CA CYS A 271 -12.08 18.17 10.10
C CYS A 271 -11.04 17.12 10.49
N SER A 272 -9.93 17.53 11.11
CA SER A 272 -8.81 16.66 11.45
C SER A 272 -9.04 15.78 12.68
N SER A 273 -10.07 16.06 13.49
CA SER A 273 -10.26 15.41 14.79
C SER A 273 -11.62 14.74 14.98
N TYR A 274 -12.66 15.04 14.19
CA TYR A 274 -14.02 14.56 14.48
C TYR A 274 -14.13 13.02 14.53
N LEU A 275 -13.37 12.29 13.70
CA LEU A 275 -13.36 10.82 13.69
C LEU A 275 -12.58 10.19 14.84
N VAL A 276 -11.68 10.93 15.48
CA VAL A 276 -10.71 10.35 16.43
C VAL A 276 -10.81 10.94 17.84
N SER A 277 -11.40 12.12 18.00
CA SER A 277 -11.47 12.87 19.27
C SER A 277 -12.26 12.16 20.38
N HIS A 278 -13.15 11.24 20.03
CA HIS A 278 -13.97 10.47 20.98
C HIS A 278 -13.36 9.12 21.35
N LEU A 279 -12.24 8.74 20.73
CA LEU A 279 -11.64 7.44 20.96
C LEU A 279 -10.97 7.38 22.34
N PRO A 280 -10.98 6.22 23.01
CA PRO A 280 -10.50 6.07 24.38
C PRO A 280 -8.97 6.00 24.45
N TRP A 281 -8.29 7.10 24.14
CA TRP A 281 -6.82 7.18 24.05
C TRP A 281 -6.09 6.58 25.25
N ASP A 282 -6.60 6.79 26.47
CA ASP A 282 -5.97 6.31 27.70
C ASP A 282 -6.00 4.78 27.84
N THR A 283 -6.88 4.09 27.11
CA THR A 283 -6.99 2.62 27.12
C THR A 283 -6.18 1.95 26.02
N PHE A 284 -5.60 2.72 25.09
CA PHE A 284 -4.89 2.19 23.94
C PHE A 284 -3.61 1.46 24.33
N THR A 285 -3.45 0.27 23.74
CA THR A 285 -2.17 -0.43 23.71
C THR A 285 -1.13 0.36 22.92
N ARG A 286 0.12 -0.12 22.90
CA ARG A 286 1.17 0.48 22.07
C ARG A 286 0.77 0.49 20.59
N GLU A 287 0.30 -0.65 20.09
CA GLU A 287 -0.10 -0.85 18.70
C GLU A 287 -1.22 0.12 18.32
N GLU A 288 -2.23 0.26 19.19
CA GLU A 288 -3.34 1.17 19.00
C GLU A 288 -2.91 2.64 19.00
N ARG A 289 -1.92 3.02 19.81
CA ARG A 289 -1.34 4.38 19.76
C ARG A 289 -0.62 4.65 18.44
N THR A 290 0.08 3.66 17.89
CA THR A 290 0.72 3.77 16.58
C THR A 290 -0.32 3.89 15.47
N LEU A 291 -1.41 3.13 15.54
CA LEU A 291 -2.54 3.25 14.61
C LEU A 291 -3.22 4.62 14.71
N TYR A 292 -3.53 5.07 15.92
CA TYR A 292 -4.10 6.39 16.15
C TYR A 292 -3.22 7.50 15.60
N ALA A 293 -1.91 7.44 15.85
CA ALA A 293 -0.97 8.44 15.34
C ALA A 293 -0.96 8.47 13.79
N GLY A 294 -1.00 7.31 13.15
CA GLY A 294 -1.15 7.20 11.70
C GLY A 294 -2.46 7.81 11.20
N VAL A 295 -3.59 7.40 11.78
CA VAL A 295 -4.93 7.88 11.40
C VAL A 295 -5.08 9.38 11.62
N SER A 296 -4.70 9.88 12.79
CA SER A 296 -4.78 11.30 13.14
C SER A 296 -3.86 12.14 12.27
N GLY A 297 -2.65 11.66 11.98
CA GLY A 297 -1.72 12.31 11.06
C GLY A 297 -2.26 12.40 9.63
N THR A 298 -2.82 11.30 9.10
CA THR A 298 -3.46 11.28 7.79
C THR A 298 -4.65 12.24 7.70
N LEU A 299 -5.54 12.24 8.70
CA LEU A 299 -6.67 13.16 8.76
C LEU A 299 -6.21 14.61 8.82
N TYR A 300 -5.23 14.92 9.66
CA TYR A 300 -4.67 16.26 9.76
C TYR A 300 -4.13 16.74 8.43
N GLU A 301 -3.33 15.92 7.73
CA GLU A 301 -2.69 16.34 6.48
C GLU A 301 -3.71 16.56 5.35
N ILE A 302 -4.72 15.68 5.22
CA ILE A 302 -5.83 15.88 4.29
C ILE A 302 -6.56 17.20 4.61
N CYS A 303 -6.98 17.37 5.86
CA CYS A 303 -7.74 18.54 6.28
C CYS A 303 -6.92 19.84 6.19
N ARG A 304 -5.60 19.78 6.41
CA ARG A 304 -4.69 20.92 6.26
C ARG A 304 -4.68 21.42 4.82
N VAL A 305 -4.53 20.52 3.85
CA VAL A 305 -4.53 20.87 2.42
C VAL A 305 -5.91 21.38 1.99
N LEU A 306 -7.00 20.68 2.33
CA LEU A 306 -8.35 21.10 1.97
C LEU A 306 -8.72 22.46 2.57
N SER A 307 -8.37 22.69 3.83
CA SER A 307 -8.58 23.97 4.52
C SER A 307 -7.79 25.10 3.87
N LEU A 308 -6.54 24.84 3.46
CA LEU A 308 -5.72 25.83 2.78
C LEU A 308 -6.27 26.19 1.38
N LEU A 309 -6.69 25.19 0.61
CA LEU A 309 -7.37 25.41 -0.67
C LEU A 309 -8.67 26.19 -0.47
N TRP A 310 -9.43 25.86 0.58
CA TRP A 310 -10.66 26.57 0.92
C TRP A 310 -10.41 28.03 1.29
N SER A 311 -9.32 28.33 1.99
CA SER A 311 -8.96 29.71 2.35
C SER A 311 -8.68 30.57 1.11
N GLU A 312 -8.05 29.98 0.10
CA GLU A 312 -7.75 30.62 -1.19
C GLU A 312 -8.97 30.67 -2.14
N ALA A 313 -9.93 29.74 -1.99
CA ALA A 313 -11.15 29.68 -2.79
C ALA A 313 -12.31 30.53 -2.24
N TYR A 314 -12.19 31.02 -1.01
CA TYR A 314 -13.18 31.87 -0.34
C TYR A 314 -13.12 33.32 -0.85
N ASP A 315 -14.26 34.01 -0.91
CA ASP A 315 -14.32 35.38 -1.44
C ASP A 315 -13.80 36.43 -0.44
N PRO A 316 -13.08 37.47 -0.91
CA PRO A 316 -12.61 37.63 -2.29
C PRO A 316 -11.44 36.70 -2.62
N LEU A 317 -11.40 36.23 -3.86
CA LEU A 317 -10.27 35.46 -4.38
C LEU A 317 -8.95 36.24 -4.23
N PRO A 318 -7.81 35.56 -4.06
CA PRO A 318 -6.52 36.21 -3.95
C PRO A 318 -6.17 36.96 -5.25
N THR A 319 -5.32 37.99 -5.15
CA THR A 319 -4.89 38.84 -6.27
C THR A 319 -3.90 38.15 -7.22
N ILE A 320 -3.91 36.83 -7.27
CA ILE A 320 -3.03 35.99 -8.09
C ILE A 320 -3.72 35.74 -9.44
N GLN A 321 -2.96 35.58 -10.51
CA GLN A 321 -3.53 35.21 -11.80
C GLN A 321 -4.28 33.87 -11.68
N PRO A 322 -5.51 33.74 -12.23
CA PRO A 322 -6.31 32.53 -12.10
C PRO A 322 -5.58 31.23 -12.48
N VAL A 323 -4.72 31.28 -13.53
CA VAL A 323 -3.92 30.14 -13.98
C VAL A 323 -2.87 29.74 -12.93
N ASP A 324 -2.18 30.71 -12.32
CA ASP A 324 -1.19 30.46 -11.27
C ASP A 324 -1.85 29.89 -10.00
N LEU A 325 -3.07 30.34 -9.69
CA LEU A 325 -3.85 29.81 -8.58
C LEU A 325 -4.21 28.32 -8.80
N ILE A 326 -4.68 27.97 -10.00
CA ILE A 326 -4.97 26.58 -10.37
C ILE A 326 -3.71 25.73 -10.33
N ASN A 327 -2.59 26.21 -10.90
CA ASN A 327 -1.32 25.48 -10.87
C ASN A 327 -0.84 25.22 -9.43
N ARG A 328 -1.03 26.19 -8.54
CA ARG A 328 -0.74 26.02 -7.10
C ARG A 328 -1.63 24.97 -6.46
N TRP A 329 -2.94 25.01 -6.70
CA TRP A 329 -3.88 24.02 -6.16
C TRP A 329 -3.59 22.62 -6.70
N ARG A 330 -3.26 22.50 -7.99
CA ARG A 330 -2.84 21.26 -8.62
C ARG A 330 -1.64 20.67 -7.88
N GLY A 331 -0.56 21.45 -7.73
CA GLY A 331 0.63 20.99 -7.01
C GLY A 331 0.33 20.52 -5.58
N ARG A 332 -0.49 21.26 -4.83
CA ARG A 332 -0.89 20.86 -3.46
C ARG A 332 -1.69 19.55 -3.41
N VAL A 333 -2.60 19.34 -4.36
CA VAL A 333 -3.41 18.11 -4.43
C VAL A 333 -2.55 16.94 -4.88
N GLU A 334 -1.68 17.13 -5.86
CA GLU A 334 -0.75 16.10 -6.34
C GLU A 334 0.25 15.69 -5.26
N GLU A 335 0.83 16.65 -4.53
CA GLU A 335 1.71 16.38 -3.39
C GLU A 335 0.99 15.59 -2.29
N LEU A 336 -0.25 15.96 -1.96
CA LEU A 336 -1.06 15.23 -0.96
C LEU A 336 -1.35 13.80 -1.42
N MET A 337 -1.78 13.62 -2.67
CA MET A 337 -2.07 12.29 -3.21
C MET A 337 -0.80 11.43 -3.30
N GLN A 338 0.34 12.02 -3.67
CA GLN A 338 1.61 11.31 -3.65
C GLN A 338 2.03 10.93 -2.22
N TRP A 339 1.80 11.80 -1.23
CA TRP A 339 2.09 11.50 0.18
C TRP A 339 1.18 10.41 0.75
N LEU A 340 -0.11 10.41 0.38
CA LEU A 340 -1.07 9.40 0.81
C LEU A 340 -0.80 8.03 0.18
N ASP A 341 -0.42 8.02 -1.11
CA ASP A 341 -0.08 6.80 -1.87
C ASP A 341 -1.08 5.65 -1.63
N TRP A 342 -2.37 5.97 -1.77
CA TRP A 342 -3.44 5.03 -1.46
C TRP A 342 -3.61 3.98 -2.56
N PRO A 343 -3.65 2.67 -2.21
CA PRO A 343 -3.77 1.59 -3.19
C PRO A 343 -5.01 1.68 -4.08
N MET A 344 -6.08 2.32 -3.62
CA MET A 344 -7.31 2.50 -4.40
C MET A 344 -7.11 3.33 -5.69
N TRP A 345 -6.02 4.11 -5.77
CA TRP A 345 -5.67 4.87 -6.96
C TRP A 345 -4.84 4.08 -7.97
N ASN A 346 -4.30 2.92 -7.57
CA ASN A 346 -3.60 1.99 -8.45
C ASN A 346 -4.63 1.20 -9.29
N LYS A 347 -5.18 1.86 -10.31
CA LYS A 347 -6.18 1.31 -11.21
C LYS A 347 -5.93 1.76 -12.65
N CYS A 348 -6.38 0.95 -13.59
CA CYS A 348 -6.33 1.29 -15.00
C CYS A 348 -7.34 2.40 -15.28
N THR A 349 -6.87 3.45 -15.95
CA THR A 349 -7.69 4.59 -16.35
C THR A 349 -7.42 4.88 -17.84
N PRO A 350 -8.41 4.74 -18.74
CA PRO A 350 -9.79 4.29 -18.49
C PRO A 350 -9.86 2.84 -17.98
N GLU A 351 -11.04 2.43 -17.50
CA GLU A 351 -11.27 1.04 -17.13
C GLU A 351 -11.05 0.11 -18.33
N CYS A 352 -10.59 -1.11 -18.06
CA CYS A 352 -10.29 -2.08 -19.11
C CYS A 352 -11.56 -2.67 -19.74
N ASP A 353 -11.45 -3.03 -21.01
CA ASP A 353 -12.50 -3.76 -21.74
C ASP A 353 -12.80 -5.13 -21.11
N LEU A 354 -13.98 -5.68 -21.43
CA LEU A 354 -14.47 -6.96 -20.90
C LEU A 354 -13.56 -8.15 -21.24
N ASP A 355 -12.79 -8.07 -22.31
CA ASP A 355 -11.82 -9.08 -22.75
C ASP A 355 -10.42 -8.86 -22.16
N SER A 356 -10.27 -7.89 -21.25
CA SER A 356 -9.03 -7.51 -20.61
C SER A 356 -9.15 -7.52 -19.08
N ILE A 357 -8.02 -7.54 -18.39
CA ILE A 357 -7.96 -7.34 -16.94
C ILE A 357 -7.03 -6.17 -16.61
N CYS A 358 -7.36 -5.43 -15.56
CA CYS A 358 -6.44 -4.44 -15.04
C CYS A 358 -5.34 -5.13 -14.24
N PHE A 359 -4.16 -5.20 -14.84
CA PHE A 359 -2.98 -5.82 -14.27
C PHE A 359 -2.13 -4.79 -13.54
N ILE A 360 -1.81 -5.08 -12.28
CA ILE A 360 -0.82 -4.36 -11.48
C ILE A 360 0.36 -5.32 -11.32
N PRO A 361 1.60 -4.92 -11.66
CA PRO A 361 2.78 -5.79 -11.53
C PRO A 361 2.87 -6.44 -10.15
N THR A 362 2.89 -7.77 -10.12
CA THR A 362 2.91 -8.56 -8.87
C THR A 362 3.46 -9.96 -9.15
N TRP A 363 4.17 -10.55 -8.19
CA TRP A 363 4.75 -11.88 -8.37
C TRP A 363 3.67 -12.93 -8.74
N PRO A 364 3.95 -13.88 -9.65
CA PRO A 364 5.21 -14.09 -10.39
C PRO A 364 5.33 -13.24 -11.68
N MET A 365 4.36 -12.36 -11.93
CA MET A 365 4.21 -11.62 -13.17
C MET A 365 4.79 -10.20 -13.05
N GLY A 366 5.89 -9.93 -13.75
CA GLY A 366 6.54 -8.61 -13.73
C GLY A 366 7.43 -8.34 -12.51
N ILE A 367 7.47 -9.27 -11.54
CA ILE A 367 8.45 -9.31 -10.43
C ILE A 367 8.86 -10.78 -10.26
N GLY A 368 10.15 -11.06 -10.22
CA GLY A 368 10.72 -12.38 -9.93
C GLY A 368 10.76 -13.36 -11.10
N SER A 369 10.52 -12.88 -12.33
CA SER A 369 10.54 -13.69 -13.57
C SER A 369 11.94 -13.93 -14.14
N GLY A 370 13.00 -13.50 -13.45
CA GLY A 370 14.39 -13.79 -13.81
C GLY A 370 14.77 -15.27 -13.64
N PRO A 371 15.58 -15.85 -14.53
CA PRO A 371 16.06 -17.22 -14.40
C PRO A 371 17.01 -17.34 -13.20
N GLY A 372 16.42 -17.71 -12.06
CA GLY A 372 17.11 -18.21 -10.88
C GLY A 372 17.83 -17.14 -10.07
N GLY A 373 17.14 -16.54 -9.09
CA GLY A 373 17.68 -16.20 -7.76
C GLY A 373 19.04 -15.51 -7.66
N LYS A 374 19.53 -14.86 -8.72
CA LYS A 374 20.80 -14.16 -8.74
C LYS A 374 20.52 -12.66 -8.67
N GLY A 375 20.41 -12.19 -7.44
CA GLY A 375 20.27 -10.78 -7.11
C GLY A 375 18.86 -10.42 -6.64
N GLU A 376 18.79 -9.48 -5.69
CA GLU A 376 17.57 -8.76 -5.37
C GLU A 376 17.16 -7.99 -6.63
N GLU A 377 15.96 -8.25 -7.16
CA GLU A 377 15.48 -7.58 -8.36
C GLU A 377 15.40 -6.07 -8.08
N ASP A 378 15.97 -5.29 -9.00
CA ASP A 378 15.96 -3.84 -8.90
C ASP A 378 14.56 -3.33 -9.22
N LEU A 379 13.72 -3.24 -8.19
CA LEU A 379 12.32 -2.82 -8.30
C LEU A 379 12.15 -1.41 -8.89
N THR A 380 13.22 -0.59 -8.94
CA THR A 380 13.18 0.73 -9.60
C THR A 380 13.07 0.64 -11.11
N LYS A 381 13.41 -0.53 -11.69
CA LYS A 381 13.34 -0.77 -13.13
C LYS A 381 12.01 -1.37 -13.58
N ILE A 382 11.14 -1.69 -12.63
CA ILE A 382 9.81 -2.24 -12.92
C ILE A 382 8.88 -1.08 -13.19
N ASP A 383 8.19 -1.13 -14.33
CA ASP A 383 7.11 -0.20 -14.61
C ASP A 383 5.87 -0.63 -13.82
N TRP A 384 5.67 0.02 -12.67
CA TRP A 384 4.55 -0.23 -11.73
C TRP A 384 3.20 0.28 -12.23
N THR A 385 3.15 0.92 -13.42
CA THR A 385 1.91 1.47 -13.97
C THR A 385 0.89 0.36 -14.23
N PRO A 386 -0.33 0.44 -13.68
CA PRO A 386 -1.40 -0.49 -14.00
C PRO A 386 -1.75 -0.48 -15.49
N LYS A 387 -1.90 -1.66 -16.11
CA LYS A 387 -2.15 -1.80 -17.54
C LYS A 387 -3.28 -2.78 -17.83
N CYS A 388 -4.06 -2.51 -18.87
CA CYS A 388 -5.02 -3.47 -19.38
C CYS A 388 -4.30 -4.54 -20.18
N LEU A 389 -4.41 -5.80 -19.75
CA LEU A 389 -3.87 -6.95 -20.44
C LEU A 389 -5.00 -7.85 -20.98
N PRO A 390 -4.95 -8.28 -22.25
CA PRO A 390 -5.99 -9.10 -22.85
C PRO A 390 -5.98 -10.51 -22.26
N LYS A 391 -7.16 -11.06 -21.91
CA LYS A 391 -7.32 -12.40 -21.31
C LYS A 391 -6.81 -13.53 -22.19
N THR A 392 -6.67 -13.30 -23.49
CA THR A 392 -6.24 -14.28 -24.49
C THR A 392 -4.82 -14.06 -25.03
N GLY A 393 -4.14 -13.00 -24.60
CA GLY A 393 -2.87 -12.58 -25.20
C GLY A 393 -1.68 -13.50 -24.90
N GLU A 394 -0.68 -13.44 -25.77
CA GLU A 394 0.60 -14.12 -25.59
C GLU A 394 1.52 -13.48 -24.54
N ASN A 395 1.02 -12.53 -23.75
CA ASN A 395 1.78 -11.79 -22.76
C ASN A 395 1.66 -12.38 -21.32
N TRP A 396 1.00 -13.55 -21.17
CA TRP A 396 0.80 -14.27 -19.89
C TRP A 396 1.77 -15.42 -19.66
#